data_AF-A0A925EFD8-F1
#
_entry.id   AF-A0A925EFD8-F1
#
_cell.length_a   1.000
_cell.length_b   1.000
_cell.length_c   1.000
_cell.angle_alpha   90.00
_cell.angle_beta   90.00
_cell.angle_gamma   90.00
#
_symmetry.space_group_name_H-M   'P 1'
#
loop_
_entity.id
_entity.type
_entity.pdbx_description
1 polymer ?
#
loop_
_entity_poly.entity_id
_entity_poly.type
_entity_poly.pdbx_seq_one_letter_code
_entity_poly.pdbx_strand_id
1 'polypeptide(L)'
;MTAQLVPAQGEQKYHDIKFFLVAIAFISAFNYYLTYSNIRFNWFLVLTYSIDTVQGWVAWWAVRSIIIYLDKRMPYSDKPVRRILLQLLFTSIAGLLIIIVLTELVSLIVRGRFVPASFYLFDIFIILIWFFVINGIYIGMHYYAEWKKSEMERQEEKKLRAGGFSVRHGNQNLLVPFADILGFYTGDGNTLLLTWQHK
;
A
#
# COMPACT_ATOMS: atom_id res chain seq x y z
N MET A 1 14.73 16.48 27.58
CA MET A 1 13.70 15.98 26.64
C MET A 1 14.39 15.59 25.35
N THR A 2 14.79 14.33 25.23
CA THR A 2 15.37 13.76 24.00
C THR A 2 14.22 13.27 23.14
N ALA A 3 13.99 13.94 22.01
CA ALA A 3 13.07 13.48 20.99
C ALA A 3 13.52 12.09 20.53
N GLN A 4 12.74 11.06 20.89
CA GLN A 4 12.91 9.73 20.33
C GLN A 4 12.58 9.85 18.83
N LEU A 5 13.63 9.74 18.01
CA LEU A 5 13.50 9.52 16.59
C LEU A 5 12.74 8.21 16.40
N VAL A 6 11.47 8.32 16.04
CA VAL A 6 10.67 7.19 15.54
C VAL A 6 11.48 6.55 14.43
N PRO A 7 11.86 5.26 14.54
CA PRO A 7 12.68 4.63 13.52
C PRO A 7 11.95 4.73 12.18
N ALA A 8 12.65 5.20 11.16
CA ALA A 8 12.17 5.22 9.79
C ALA A 8 11.70 3.80 9.44
N GLN A 9 10.38 3.60 9.38
CA GLN A 9 9.70 2.33 9.16
C GLN A 9 9.90 1.84 7.72
N GLY A 10 11.12 1.48 7.37
CA GLY A 10 11.54 1.15 6.01
C GLY A 10 11.55 -0.34 5.68
N GLU A 11 11.34 -1.26 6.63
CA GLU A 11 11.71 -2.66 6.39
C GLU A 11 10.57 -3.68 6.22
N GLN A 12 9.34 -3.48 6.71
CA GLN A 12 8.28 -4.49 6.54
C GLN A 12 6.86 -3.90 6.43
N LYS A 13 6.60 -3.07 5.42
CA LYS A 13 5.25 -2.51 5.21
C LYS A 13 4.29 -3.46 4.46
N TYR A 14 4.82 -4.42 3.68
CA TYR A 14 3.99 -5.23 2.77
C TYR A 14 4.20 -6.74 2.96
N HIS A 15 3.24 -7.41 3.60
CA HIS A 15 3.05 -8.87 3.54
C HIS A 15 2.14 -9.25 2.36
N ASP A 16 2.45 -8.68 1.20
CA ASP A 16 1.62 -8.71 -0.01
C ASP A 16 1.99 -9.86 -0.97
N ILE A 17 3.13 -10.52 -0.73
CA ILE A 17 3.72 -11.53 -1.62
C ILE A 17 2.73 -12.67 -1.91
N LYS A 18 2.12 -13.26 -0.87
CA LYS A 18 1.18 -14.38 -1.04
C LYS A 18 -0.06 -13.96 -1.83
N PHE A 19 -0.56 -12.76 -1.55
CA PHE A 19 -1.72 -12.21 -2.25
C PHE A 19 -1.41 -12.01 -3.73
N PHE A 20 -0.29 -11.38 -4.07
CA PHE A 20 0.06 -11.12 -5.46
C PHE A 20 0.44 -12.37 -6.24
N LEU A 21 1.08 -13.38 -5.63
CA LEU A 21 1.35 -14.65 -6.31
C LEU A 21 0.05 -15.32 -6.80
N VAL A 22 -0.97 -15.32 -5.95
CA VAL A 22 -2.30 -15.86 -6.29
C VAL A 22 -3.01 -14.93 -7.28
N ALA A 23 -3.02 -13.63 -7.03
CA ALA A 23 -3.69 -12.65 -7.89
C ALA A 23 -3.14 -12.68 -9.33
N ILE A 24 -1.82 -12.81 -9.51
CA ILE A 24 -1.19 -12.88 -10.84
C ILE A 24 -1.60 -14.15 -11.58
N ALA A 25 -1.72 -15.29 -10.90
CA ALA A 25 -2.25 -16.51 -11.52
C ALA A 25 -3.71 -16.29 -12.00
N PHE A 26 -4.53 -15.63 -11.19
CA PHE A 26 -5.90 -15.26 -11.60
C PHE A 26 -5.93 -14.27 -12.77
N ILE A 27 -5.06 -13.26 -12.76
CA ILE A 27 -4.93 -12.29 -13.85
C ILE A 27 -4.55 -12.99 -15.15
N SER A 28 -3.57 -13.90 -15.09
CA SER A 28 -3.14 -14.72 -16.23
C SER A 28 -4.31 -15.55 -16.78
N ALA A 29 -5.08 -16.18 -15.90
CA ALA A 29 -6.25 -16.96 -16.30
C ALA A 29 -7.29 -16.06 -16.97
N PHE A 30 -7.60 -14.91 -16.38
CA PHE A 30 -8.56 -13.95 -16.93
C PHE A 30 -8.12 -13.42 -18.29
N ASN A 31 -6.83 -13.09 -18.44
CA ASN A 31 -6.25 -12.66 -19.71
C ASN A 31 -6.40 -13.75 -20.78
N TYR A 32 -6.14 -15.00 -20.42
CA TYR A 32 -6.32 -16.14 -21.33
C TYR A 32 -7.77 -16.28 -21.83
N TYR A 33 -8.75 -16.09 -20.95
CA TYR A 33 -10.18 -16.09 -21.31
C TYR A 33 -10.60 -14.90 -22.18
N LEU A 34 -9.94 -13.75 -22.05
CA LEU A 34 -10.20 -12.57 -22.88
C LEU A 34 -9.57 -12.69 -24.28
N THR A 35 -8.39 -13.30 -24.37
CA THR A 35 -7.62 -13.38 -25.62
C THR A 35 -8.06 -14.55 -26.50
N TYR A 36 -8.46 -15.68 -25.92
CA TYR A 36 -8.80 -16.89 -26.68
C TYR A 36 -10.29 -17.24 -26.61
N SER A 37 -10.98 -17.23 -27.76
CA SER A 37 -12.42 -17.51 -27.87
C SER A 37 -12.80 -18.99 -27.90
N ASN A 38 -11.84 -19.90 -28.15
CA ASN A 38 -12.10 -21.34 -28.28
C ASN A 38 -11.14 -22.14 -27.40
N ILE A 39 -11.49 -22.25 -26.12
CA ILE A 39 -10.64 -22.84 -25.09
C ILE A 39 -10.83 -24.36 -25.11
N ARG A 40 -9.81 -25.08 -25.58
CA ARG A 40 -9.72 -26.54 -25.44
C ARG A 40 -8.60 -26.88 -24.47
N PHE A 41 -8.90 -27.70 -23.47
CA PHE A 41 -7.91 -28.16 -22.52
C PHE A 41 -6.89 -29.05 -23.24
N ASN A 42 -5.68 -28.53 -23.45
CA ASN A 42 -4.57 -29.20 -24.12
C ASN A 42 -3.28 -28.92 -23.35
N TRP A 43 -2.29 -29.80 -23.46
CA TRP A 43 -0.96 -29.60 -22.86
C TRP A 43 -0.31 -28.28 -23.30
N PHE A 44 -0.56 -27.88 -24.56
CA PHE A 44 -0.12 -26.58 -25.07
C PHE A 44 -0.69 -25.40 -24.27
N LEU A 45 -1.96 -25.47 -23.85
CA LEU A 45 -2.61 -24.45 -23.02
C LEU A 45 -1.94 -24.36 -21.65
N VAL A 46 -1.71 -25.50 -21.00
CA VAL A 46 -1.06 -25.55 -19.68
C VAL A 46 0.33 -24.91 -19.75
N LEU A 47 1.08 -25.20 -20.81
CA LEU A 47 2.41 -24.63 -21.03
C LEU A 47 2.35 -23.12 -21.26
N THR A 48 1.49 -22.61 -22.14
CA THR A 48 1.37 -21.16 -22.38
C THR A 48 0.90 -20.42 -21.14
N TYR A 49 -0.11 -20.94 -20.44
CA TYR A 49 -0.60 -20.36 -19.19
C TYR A 49 0.49 -20.31 -18.11
N SER A 50 1.30 -21.37 -17.99
CA SER A 50 2.39 -21.42 -17.01
C SER A 50 3.47 -20.39 -17.34
N ILE A 51 3.83 -20.24 -18.61
CA ILE A 51 4.78 -19.23 -19.07
C ILE A 51 4.25 -17.83 -18.75
N ASP A 52 3.01 -17.51 -19.14
CA ASP A 52 2.42 -16.20 -18.92
C ASP A 52 2.33 -15.86 -17.42
N THR A 53 2.01 -16.85 -16.59
CA THR A 53 1.97 -16.69 -15.12
C THR A 53 3.35 -16.39 -14.56
N VAL A 54 4.39 -17.11 -15.00
CA VAL A 54 5.78 -16.86 -14.59
C VAL A 54 6.26 -15.49 -15.06
N GLN A 55 5.94 -15.09 -16.29
CA GLN A 55 6.23 -13.75 -16.80
C GLN A 55 5.57 -12.67 -15.95
N GLY A 56 4.30 -12.88 -15.57
CA GLY A 56 3.57 -12.01 -14.66
C GLY A 56 4.25 -11.87 -13.29
N TRP A 57 4.74 -12.97 -12.71
CA TRP A 57 5.48 -12.94 -11.43
C TRP A 57 6.78 -12.16 -11.55
N VAL A 58 7.55 -12.35 -12.63
CA VAL A 58 8.81 -11.62 -12.86
C VAL A 58 8.55 -10.12 -13.05
N ALA A 59 7.55 -9.77 -13.86
CA ALA A 59 7.17 -8.38 -14.09
C ALA A 59 6.68 -7.71 -12.79
N TRP A 60 5.84 -8.39 -12.02
CA TRP A 60 5.39 -7.90 -10.72
C TRP A 60 6.55 -7.71 -9.74
N TRP A 61 7.50 -8.65 -9.68
CA TRP A 61 8.66 -8.51 -8.80
C TRP A 61 9.43 -7.22 -9.10
N ALA A 62 9.69 -6.94 -10.38
CA ALA A 62 10.38 -5.72 -10.79
C ALA A 62 9.58 -4.45 -10.47
N VAL A 63 8.26 -4.45 -10.73
CA VAL A 63 7.35 -3.37 -10.35
C VAL A 63 7.39 -3.12 -8.84
N ARG A 64 7.30 -4.18 -8.04
CA ARG A 64 7.38 -4.11 -6.58
C ARG A 64 8.71 -3.54 -6.12
N SER A 65 9.82 -3.93 -6.72
CA SER A 65 11.14 -3.35 -6.42
C SER A 65 11.19 -1.85 -6.70
N ILE A 66 10.61 -1.39 -7.81
CA ILE A 66 10.52 0.04 -8.14
C ILE A 66 9.68 0.80 -7.13
N ILE A 67 8.53 0.24 -6.73
CA ILE A 67 7.66 0.85 -5.71
C ILE A 67 8.42 0.99 -4.39
N ILE A 68 9.04 -0.08 -3.90
CA ILE A 68 9.83 -0.04 -2.65
C ILE A 68 10.98 0.97 -2.75
N TYR A 69 11.65 1.07 -3.90
CA TYR A 69 12.70 2.05 -4.14
C TYR A 69 12.16 3.49 -4.09
N LEU A 70 11.02 3.76 -4.74
CA LEU A 70 10.36 5.06 -4.71
C LEU A 70 9.84 5.41 -3.31
N ASP A 71 9.35 4.42 -2.56
CA ASP A 71 8.93 4.57 -1.16
C ASP A 71 10.07 5.11 -0.28
N LYS A 72 11.31 4.66 -0.51
CA LYS A 72 12.49 5.14 0.21
C LYS A 72 12.99 6.50 -0.26
N ARG A 73 12.90 6.79 -1.57
CA ARG A 73 13.51 8.00 -2.16
C ARG A 73 12.59 9.23 -2.15
N MET A 74 11.28 9.04 -2.24
CA MET A 74 10.30 10.13 -2.31
C MET A 74 9.07 9.77 -1.48
N PRO A 75 8.97 10.11 -0.18
CA PRO A 75 7.79 9.86 0.66
C PRO A 75 6.50 10.51 0.10
N TYR A 76 5.33 9.93 0.40
CA TYR A 76 4.04 10.40 -0.12
C TYR A 76 3.64 11.77 0.47
N SER A 77 4.25 12.17 1.58
CA SER A 77 3.90 13.36 2.37
C SER A 77 4.17 14.68 1.67
N ASP A 78 5.21 14.78 0.84
CA ASP A 78 5.59 16.06 0.23
C ASP A 78 4.78 16.38 -1.04
N LYS A 79 4.74 15.43 -1.99
CA LYS A 79 4.15 15.63 -3.33
C LYS A 79 3.46 14.35 -3.81
N PRO A 80 2.28 14.00 -3.25
CA PRO A 80 1.62 12.72 -3.49
C PRO A 80 1.27 12.51 -4.96
N VAL A 81 0.71 13.52 -5.63
CA VAL A 81 0.33 13.43 -7.05
C VAL A 81 1.54 13.17 -7.93
N ARG A 82 2.64 13.90 -7.71
CA ARG A 82 3.89 13.72 -8.47
C ARG A 82 4.45 12.32 -8.27
N ARG A 83 4.40 11.80 -7.05
CA ARG A 83 4.84 10.43 -6.75
C ARG A 83 3.98 9.40 -7.45
N ILE A 84 2.66 9.52 -7.39
CA ILE A 84 1.72 8.59 -8.05
C ILE A 84 1.99 8.55 -9.56
N LEU A 85 2.15 9.71 -10.20
CA LEU A 85 2.45 9.79 -11.63
C LEU A 85 3.78 9.13 -11.99
N LEU A 86 4.84 9.42 -11.23
CA LEU A 86 6.15 8.80 -11.46
C LEU A 86 6.12 7.29 -11.21
N GLN A 87 5.45 6.84 -10.14
CA GLN A 87 5.29 5.43 -9.85
C GLN A 87 4.56 4.73 -10.99
N LEU A 88 3.42 5.26 -11.43
CA LEU A 88 2.65 4.69 -12.54
C LEU A 88 3.49 4.65 -13.82
N LEU A 89 4.21 5.72 -14.15
CA LEU A 89 5.06 5.79 -15.34
C LEU A 89 6.20 4.75 -15.29
N PHE A 90 6.99 4.74 -14.22
CA PHE A 90 8.14 3.84 -14.12
C PHE A 90 7.73 2.38 -14.01
N THR A 91 6.67 2.07 -13.26
CA THR A 91 6.18 0.70 -13.12
C THR A 91 5.55 0.19 -14.41
N SER A 92 4.80 1.03 -15.14
CA SER A 92 4.23 0.64 -16.44
C SER A 92 5.31 0.42 -17.50
N ILE A 93 6.29 1.32 -17.61
CA ILE A 93 7.40 1.17 -18.57
C ILE A 93 8.21 -0.08 -18.26
N ALA A 94 8.64 -0.25 -17.00
CA ALA A 94 9.45 -1.40 -16.62
C ALA A 94 8.70 -2.72 -16.77
N GLY A 95 7.43 -2.75 -16.33
CA GLY A 95 6.59 -3.93 -16.43
C GLY A 95 6.30 -4.33 -17.89
N LEU A 96 5.97 -3.37 -18.76
CA LEU A 96 5.79 -3.62 -20.19
C LEU A 96 7.07 -4.11 -20.85
N LEU A 97 8.20 -3.45 -20.57
CA LEU A 97 9.49 -3.84 -21.14
C LEU A 97 9.84 -5.29 -20.78
N ILE A 98 9.66 -5.66 -19.50
CA ILE A 98 9.92 -7.04 -19.04
C ILE A 98 9.01 -8.03 -19.76
N ILE A 99 7.70 -7.75 -19.84
CA ILE A 99 6.78 -8.67 -20.51
C ILE A 99 7.15 -8.80 -21.99
N ILE A 100 7.34 -7.70 -22.72
CA ILE A 100 7.71 -7.74 -24.15
C ILE A 100 9.00 -8.53 -24.37
N VAL A 101 10.05 -8.25 -23.59
CA VAL A 101 11.33 -8.96 -23.71
C VAL A 101 11.16 -10.45 -23.40
N LEU A 102 10.46 -10.81 -22.34
CA LEU A 102 10.24 -12.22 -22.00
C LEU A 102 9.38 -12.94 -23.05
N THR A 103 8.35 -12.29 -23.59
CA THR A 103 7.50 -12.85 -24.64
C THR A 103 8.31 -13.08 -25.93
N GLU A 104 9.16 -12.14 -26.32
CA GLU A 104 10.04 -12.31 -27.47
C GLU A 104 11.07 -13.42 -27.25
N LEU A 105 11.70 -13.47 -26.08
CA LEU A 105 12.64 -14.55 -25.74
C LEU A 105 11.97 -15.93 -25.81
N VAL A 106 10.77 -16.07 -25.26
CA VAL A 106 10.01 -17.31 -25.34
C VAL A 106 9.66 -17.64 -26.80
N SER A 107 9.21 -16.66 -27.59
CA SER A 107 8.86 -16.91 -29.00
C SER A 107 10.08 -17.30 -29.83
N LEU A 108 11.24 -16.71 -29.58
CA LEU A 108 12.49 -17.08 -30.23
C LEU A 108 12.92 -18.51 -29.86
N ILE A 109 12.86 -18.88 -28.58
CA ILE A 109 13.25 -20.21 -28.11
C ILE A 109 12.30 -21.30 -28.63
N VAL A 110 10.99 -21.04 -28.58
CA VAL A 110 9.96 -22.06 -28.90
C VAL A 110 9.64 -22.13 -30.40
N ARG A 111 9.58 -20.97 -31.08
CA ARG A 111 9.10 -20.86 -32.47
C ARG A 111 10.19 -20.43 -33.45
N GLY A 112 11.36 -19.99 -32.99
CA GLY A 112 12.44 -19.49 -33.85
C GLY A 112 12.15 -18.18 -34.56
N ARG A 113 11.07 -17.46 -34.19
CA ARG A 113 10.63 -16.23 -34.84
C ARG A 113 10.06 -15.23 -33.83
N PHE A 114 10.18 -13.95 -34.16
CA PHE A 114 9.57 -12.86 -33.40
C PHE A 114 8.05 -12.90 -33.45
N VAL A 115 7.41 -12.34 -32.43
CA VAL A 115 5.95 -12.26 -32.36
C VAL A 115 5.44 -11.15 -33.29
N PRO A 116 4.37 -11.38 -34.07
CA PRO A 116 3.83 -10.35 -34.96
C PRO A 116 3.26 -9.17 -34.16
N ALA A 117 3.56 -7.94 -34.60
CA ALA A 117 3.18 -6.69 -33.93
C ALA A 117 1.66 -6.56 -33.65
N SER A 118 0.82 -7.13 -34.50
CA SER A 118 -0.64 -7.13 -34.35
C SER A 118 -1.12 -7.88 -33.10
N PHE A 119 -0.34 -8.83 -32.60
CA PHE A 119 -0.66 -9.58 -31.38
C PHE A 119 -0.50 -8.71 -30.12
N TYR A 120 0.48 -7.80 -30.13
CA TYR A 120 0.79 -6.95 -28.97
C TYR A 120 -0.26 -5.87 -28.70
N LEU A 121 -1.00 -5.42 -29.70
CA LEU A 121 -1.83 -4.22 -29.56
C LEU A 121 -2.94 -4.39 -28.51
N PHE A 122 -3.57 -5.57 -28.47
CA PHE A 122 -4.61 -5.90 -27.51
C PHE A 122 -4.02 -6.28 -26.14
N ASP A 123 -2.96 -7.09 -26.14
CA ASP A 123 -2.32 -7.57 -24.92
C ASP A 123 -1.67 -6.43 -24.11
N ILE A 124 -0.99 -5.50 -24.78
CA ILE A 124 -0.38 -4.31 -24.13
C ILE A 124 -1.46 -3.49 -23.42
N PHE A 125 -2.62 -3.31 -24.06
CA PHE A 125 -3.72 -2.55 -23.48
C PHE A 125 -4.26 -3.23 -22.20
N ILE A 126 -4.47 -4.55 -22.23
CA ILE A 126 -4.90 -5.31 -21.05
C ILE A 126 -3.86 -5.25 -19.93
N ILE A 127 -2.58 -5.43 -20.28
CA ILE A 127 -1.47 -5.36 -19.31
C ILE A 127 -1.40 -3.99 -18.64
N LEU A 128 -1.59 -2.90 -19.38
CA LEU A 128 -1.61 -1.54 -18.83
C LEU A 128 -2.73 -1.34 -17.80
N ILE A 129 -3.93 -1.88 -18.07
CA ILE A 129 -5.04 -1.85 -17.11
C ILE A 129 -4.63 -2.55 -15.82
N TRP A 130 -4.01 -3.73 -15.91
CA TRP A 130 -3.56 -4.45 -14.73
C TRP A 130 -2.45 -3.73 -13.97
N PHE A 131 -1.52 -3.05 -14.64
CA PHE A 131 -0.55 -2.20 -13.95
C PHE A 131 -1.22 -1.04 -13.22
N PHE A 132 -2.26 -0.45 -13.79
CA PHE A 132 -3.04 0.57 -13.10
C PHE A 132 -3.71 0.01 -11.84
N VAL A 133 -4.33 -1.17 -11.93
CA VAL A 133 -4.95 -1.86 -10.78
C VAL A 133 -3.91 -2.17 -9.69
N ILE A 134 -2.76 -2.75 -10.04
CA ILE A 134 -1.68 -3.07 -9.10
C ILE A 134 -1.19 -1.80 -8.39
N ASN A 135 -0.92 -0.73 -9.14
CA ASN A 135 -0.53 0.55 -8.55
C ASN A 135 -1.59 1.11 -7.61
N GLY A 136 -2.87 1.02 -7.99
CA GLY A 136 -4.01 1.40 -7.16
C GLY A 136 -4.04 0.63 -5.84
N ILE A 137 -3.78 -0.68 -5.86
CA ILE A 137 -3.69 -1.50 -4.64
C ILE A 137 -2.55 -1.00 -3.74
N TYR A 138 -1.36 -0.73 -4.27
CA TYR A 138 -0.23 -0.23 -3.47
C TYR A 138 -0.51 1.15 -2.86
N ILE A 139 -1.06 2.07 -3.64
CA ILE A 139 -1.46 3.40 -3.16
C ILE A 139 -2.54 3.28 -2.08
N GLY A 140 -3.56 2.45 -2.32
CA GLY A 140 -4.64 2.18 -1.37
C GLY A 140 -4.13 1.60 -0.06
N MET A 141 -3.23 0.60 -0.12
CA MET A 141 -2.58 0.05 1.08
C MET A 141 -1.80 1.11 1.86
N HIS A 142 -1.12 2.01 1.15
CA HIS A 142 -0.38 3.09 1.79
C HIS A 142 -1.30 4.02 2.58
N TYR A 143 -2.33 4.57 1.95
CA TYR A 143 -3.27 5.49 2.59
C TYR A 143 -4.13 4.82 3.65
N TYR A 144 -4.48 3.54 3.47
CA TYR A 144 -5.17 2.77 4.50
C TYR A 144 -4.32 2.61 5.76
N ALA A 145 -3.01 2.38 5.61
CA ALA A 145 -2.10 2.30 6.75
C ALA A 145 -1.94 3.65 7.46
N GLU A 146 -1.86 4.76 6.72
CA GLU A 146 -1.84 6.12 7.30
C GLU A 146 -3.13 6.43 8.06
N TRP A 147 -4.28 6.15 7.45
CA TRP A 147 -5.59 6.36 8.08
C TRP A 147 -5.73 5.54 9.36
N LYS A 148 -5.37 4.26 9.34
CA LYS A 148 -5.41 3.39 10.50
C LYS A 148 -4.51 3.92 11.63
N LYS A 149 -3.33 4.45 11.30
CA LYS A 149 -2.43 5.06 12.28
C LYS A 149 -3.05 6.31 12.91
N SER A 150 -3.60 7.22 12.10
CA SER A 150 -4.27 8.42 12.61
C SER A 150 -5.50 8.10 13.46
N GLU A 151 -6.23 7.03 13.14
CA GLU A 151 -7.38 6.62 13.95
C GLU A 151 -6.94 6.01 15.30
N MET A 152 -5.84 5.25 15.31
CA MET A 152 -5.24 4.77 16.57
C MET A 152 -4.77 5.93 17.46
N GLU A 153 -4.08 6.91 16.90
CA GLU A 153 -3.64 8.11 17.62
C GLU A 153 -4.84 8.88 18.19
N ARG A 154 -5.91 9.05 17.40
CA ARG A 154 -7.17 9.65 17.87
C ARG A 154 -7.82 8.85 18.99
N GLN A 155 -7.78 7.52 18.93
CA GLN A 155 -8.32 6.68 20.01
C GLN A 155 -7.47 6.79 21.28
N GLU A 156 -6.15 6.86 21.16
CA GLU A 156 -5.27 7.11 22.30
C GLU A 156 -5.50 8.50 22.90
N GLU A 157 -5.63 9.54 22.07
CA GLU A 157 -6.02 10.87 22.55
C GLU A 157 -7.38 10.85 23.24
N LYS A 158 -8.37 10.13 22.68
CA LYS A 158 -9.68 9.97 23.34
C LYS A 158 -9.59 9.22 24.65
N LYS A 159 -8.73 8.20 24.75
CA LYS A 159 -8.48 7.47 26.02
C LYS A 159 -7.78 8.37 27.05
N LEU A 160 -6.81 9.16 26.63
CA LEU A 160 -6.15 10.16 27.48
C LEU A 160 -7.15 11.24 27.93
N ARG A 161 -8.03 11.70 27.03
CA ARG A 161 -9.13 12.63 27.34
C ARG A 161 -10.27 11.98 28.15
N ALA A 162 -10.42 10.66 28.13
CA ALA A 162 -11.36 9.96 28.99
C ALA A 162 -10.76 9.71 30.39
N GLY A 163 -9.44 9.64 30.50
CA GLY A 163 -8.69 9.39 31.73
C GLY A 163 -8.65 10.55 32.72
N GLY A 164 -9.21 11.72 32.41
CA GLY A 164 -9.27 12.84 33.34
C GLY A 164 -7.91 13.43 33.76
N PHE A 165 -7.94 14.37 34.68
CA PHE A 165 -6.78 15.03 35.26
C PHE A 165 -6.61 14.56 36.71
N SER A 166 -5.42 14.05 37.07
CA SER A 166 -5.13 13.65 38.45
C SER A 166 -4.85 14.90 39.29
N VAL A 167 -5.66 15.13 40.32
CA VAL A 167 -5.57 16.27 41.22
C VAL A 167 -5.46 15.77 42.65
N ARG A 168 -4.58 16.38 43.44
CA ARG A 168 -4.41 16.03 44.85
C ARG A 168 -5.40 16.84 45.69
N HIS A 169 -6.33 16.15 46.36
CA HIS A 169 -7.30 16.76 47.26
C HIS A 169 -7.06 16.20 48.67
N GLY A 170 -6.50 17.04 49.56
CA GLY A 170 -6.03 16.60 50.86
C GLY A 170 -4.91 15.54 50.74
N ASN A 171 -5.14 14.34 51.30
CA ASN A 171 -4.19 13.24 51.25
C ASN A 171 -4.51 12.18 50.17
N GLN A 172 -5.47 12.44 49.28
CA GLN A 172 -5.88 11.52 48.21
C GLN A 172 -5.63 12.14 46.83
N ASN A 173 -5.33 11.30 45.84
CA ASN A 173 -5.28 11.69 44.43
C ASN A 173 -6.62 11.30 43.79
N LEU A 174 -7.35 12.30 43.29
CA LEU A 174 -8.61 12.14 42.59
C LEU A 174 -8.39 12.31 41.09
N LEU A 175 -8.96 11.41 40.30
CA LEU A 175 -8.96 11.49 38.85
C LEU A 175 -10.23 12.23 38.41
N VAL A 176 -10.12 13.50 38.01
CA VAL A 176 -11.26 14.33 37.62
C VAL A 176 -11.47 14.22 36.10
N PRO A 177 -12.60 13.69 35.61
CA PRO A 177 -12.89 13.63 34.18
C PRO A 177 -12.81 15.03 33.53
N PHE A 178 -12.30 15.13 32.29
CA PHE A 178 -12.19 16.42 31.62
C PHE A 178 -13.54 17.11 31.40
N ALA A 179 -14.64 16.35 31.33
CA ALA A 179 -15.99 16.90 31.24
C ALA A 179 -16.40 17.69 32.50
N ASP A 180 -15.82 17.37 33.66
CA ASP A 180 -16.12 18.00 34.93
C ASP A 180 -15.22 19.21 35.22
N ILE A 181 -14.19 19.46 34.40
CA ILE A 181 -13.26 20.57 34.57
C ILE A 181 -13.86 21.85 33.97
N LEU A 182 -14.04 22.85 34.83
CA LEU A 182 -14.59 24.16 34.49
C LEU A 182 -13.48 25.15 34.07
N GLY A 183 -12.30 25.01 34.68
CA GLY A 183 -11.14 25.84 34.37
C GLY A 183 -10.02 25.65 35.39
N PHE A 184 -8.92 26.39 35.17
CA PHE A 184 -7.78 26.45 36.07
C PHE A 184 -7.64 27.87 36.62
N TYR A 185 -7.43 27.99 37.92
CA TYR A 185 -7.14 29.26 38.60
C TYR A 185 -5.76 29.20 39.21
N THR A 186 -4.90 30.15 38.86
CA THR A 186 -3.54 30.26 39.41
C THR A 186 -3.47 31.44 40.36
N GLY A 187 -3.11 31.18 41.62
CA GLY A 187 -2.98 32.20 42.67
C GLY A 187 -2.06 31.72 43.79
N ASP A 188 -1.29 32.65 44.37
CA ASP A 188 -0.40 32.39 45.52
C ASP A 188 0.55 31.19 45.35
N GLY A 189 1.09 31.03 44.13
CA GLY A 189 2.04 29.95 43.80
C GLY A 189 1.42 28.57 43.61
N ASN A 190 0.10 28.43 43.68
CA ASN A 190 -0.63 27.18 43.48
C ASN A 190 -1.56 27.26 42.26
N THR A 191 -1.84 26.11 41.64
CA THR A 191 -2.84 25.96 40.56
C THR A 191 -4.02 25.14 41.09
N LEU A 192 -5.20 25.75 41.14
CA LEU A 192 -6.44 25.12 41.53
C LEU A 192 -7.23 24.71 40.28
N LEU A 193 -7.76 23.49 40.30
CA LEU A 193 -8.66 22.98 39.26
C LEU A 193 -10.09 23.16 39.74
N LEU A 194 -10.90 23.88 38.96
CA LEU A 194 -12.31 24.14 39.24
C LEU A 194 -13.17 23.04 38.61
N THR A 195 -14.13 22.48 39.36
CA THR A 195 -15.07 21.48 38.84
C THR A 195 -16.53 21.87 39.06
N TRP A 196 -17.45 21.27 38.30
CA TRP A 196 -18.90 21.48 38.45
C TRP A 196 -19.48 20.97 39.78
N GLN A 197 -18.76 20.11 40.51
CA GLN A 197 -19.27 19.45 41.71
C GLN A 197 -19.28 20.32 42.99
N HIS A 198 -18.90 21.59 42.91
CA HIS A 198 -19.06 22.53 44.03
C HIS A 198 -20.27 23.44 43.83
N LYS A 199 -21.41 22.98 44.36
CA LYS A 199 -22.48 23.84 44.88
C LYS A 199 -22.69 23.53 46.35
#